data_AF-A0A939QSF7-F1
#
_entry.id   AF-A0A939QSF7-F1
#
_cell.length_a   1.000
_cell.length_b   1.000
_cell.length_c   1.000
_cell.angle_alpha   90.00
_cell.angle_beta   90.00
_cell.angle_gamma   90.00
#
_symmetry.space_group_name_H-M   'P 1'
#
loop_
_entity.id
_entity.type
_entity.pdbx_description
1 polymer ?
#
loop_
_entity_poly.entity_id
_entity_poly.type
_entity_poly.pdbx_seq_one_letter_code
_entity_poly.pdbx_strand_id
1 'polypeptide(L)'
;MTIPELAPRRRFTAIVATSAFALLVAIAIAVLVPVELRSLWFGLAGGATVICAFVAHLVDGRAEGFIFRVSIAALGGITVLGIVALISMLTSVTAVPV
;
A
#
# COMPACT_ATOMS: atom_id res chain seq x y z
N MET A 1 31.18 25.48 6.16
CA MET A 1 31.48 24.59 5.02
C MET A 1 30.18 24.00 4.53
N THR A 2 29.75 24.36 3.31
CA THR A 2 28.57 23.79 2.66
C THR A 2 28.97 22.49 1.98
N ILE A 3 28.71 21.36 2.64
CA ILE A 3 28.79 20.04 2.01
C ILE A 3 27.71 20.03 0.93
N PRO A 4 28.03 19.78 -0.35
CA PRO A 4 27.00 19.60 -1.37
C PRO A 4 26.18 18.39 -0.93
N GLU A 5 24.92 18.61 -0.58
CA GLU A 5 24.00 17.52 -0.29
C GLU A 5 23.84 16.74 -1.60
N LEU A 6 24.57 15.61 -1.72
CA LEU A 6 24.40 14.68 -2.82
C LEU A 6 22.93 14.30 -2.86
N ALA A 7 22.21 14.79 -3.87
CA ALA A 7 20.78 14.60 -4.09
C ALA A 7 20.33 13.20 -3.63
N PRO A 8 19.58 13.07 -2.52
CA PRO A 8 19.30 11.79 -1.89
C PRO A 8 18.43 10.89 -2.78
N ARG A 9 19.07 10.08 -3.64
CA ARG A 9 18.41 9.19 -4.61
C ARG A 9 17.52 8.12 -3.95
N ARG A 10 17.78 7.79 -2.68
CA ARG A 10 17.05 6.75 -1.91
C ARG A 10 15.81 7.26 -1.16
N ARG A 11 15.47 8.55 -1.22
CA ARG A 11 14.31 9.09 -0.45
C ARG A 11 12.97 8.47 -0.87
N PHE A 12 12.86 7.96 -2.09
CA PHE A 12 11.60 7.42 -2.65
C PHE A 12 11.54 5.89 -2.68
N THR A 13 12.66 5.17 -2.47
CA THR A 13 12.67 3.71 -2.60
C THR A 13 11.77 3.02 -1.56
N ALA A 14 11.69 3.54 -0.34
CA ALA A 14 10.82 2.99 0.70
C ALA A 14 9.33 3.14 0.36
N ILE A 15 8.93 4.28 -0.22
CA ILE A 15 7.55 4.56 -0.64
C ILE A 15 7.16 3.59 -1.76
N VAL A 16 7.99 3.47 -2.79
CA VAL A 16 7.72 2.59 -3.94
C VAL A 16 7.71 1.12 -3.51
N ALA A 17 8.63 0.69 -2.66
CA ALA A 17 8.66 -0.68 -2.14
C ALA A 17 7.40 -1.04 -1.35
N THR A 18 6.92 -0.12 -0.51
CA THR A 18 5.72 -0.34 0.29
C THR A 18 4.47 -0.40 -0.59
N SER A 19 4.34 0.52 -1.54
CA SER A 19 3.21 0.52 -2.48
C SER A 19 3.19 -0.73 -3.36
N ALA A 20 4.37 -1.20 -3.80
CA ALA A 20 4.47 -2.45 -4.55
C ALA A 20 4.07 -3.66 -3.71
N PHE A 21 4.48 -3.71 -2.43
CA PHE A 21 4.06 -4.76 -1.51
C PHE A 21 2.54 -4.75 -1.28
N ALA A 22 1.95 -3.57 -1.05
CA ALA A 22 0.50 -3.40 -0.91
C ALA A 22 -0.26 -3.90 -2.15
N LEU A 23 0.25 -3.57 -3.34
CA LEU A 23 -0.32 -4.02 -4.61
C LEU A 23 -0.30 -5.55 -4.72
N LEU A 24 0.82 -6.20 -4.38
CA LEU A 24 0.94 -7.66 -4.41
C LEU A 24 -0.04 -8.33 -3.44
N VAL A 25 -0.18 -7.80 -2.22
CA VAL A 25 -1.14 -8.32 -1.23
C VAL A 25 -2.58 -8.15 -1.72
N ALA A 26 -2.91 -6.99 -2.29
CA ALA A 26 -4.24 -6.73 -2.83
C ALA A 26 -4.59 -7.67 -3.99
N ILE A 27 -3.64 -7.92 -4.89
CA ILE A 27 -3.80 -8.88 -6.00
C ILE A 27 -4.00 -10.30 -5.46
N ALA A 28 -3.20 -10.72 -4.48
CA ALA A 28 -3.35 -12.04 -3.87
C ALA A 28 -4.75 -12.22 -3.26
N ILE A 29 -5.28 -11.21 -2.58
CA ILE A 29 -6.63 -11.26 -2.01
C ILE A 29 -7.71 -11.32 -3.09
N ALA A 30 -7.57 -10.53 -4.15
CA ALA A 30 -8.51 -10.57 -5.27
C ALA A 30 -8.56 -11.94 -5.94
N VAL A 31 -7.42 -12.63 -6.08
CA VAL A 31 -7.34 -13.95 -6.73
C VAL A 31 -7.78 -15.09 -5.81
N LEU A 32 -7.36 -15.09 -4.54
CA LEU A 32 -7.56 -16.23 -3.64
C LEU A 32 -8.86 -16.18 -2.82
N VAL A 33 -9.46 -15.00 -2.62
CA VAL A 33 -10.59 -14.85 -1.68
C VAL A 33 -11.95 -14.84 -2.40
N PRO A 34 -12.90 -15.71 -1.98
CA PRO A 34 -14.30 -15.72 -2.45
C PRO A 34 -15.01 -14.38 -2.24
N VAL A 35 -15.97 -14.06 -3.12
CA VAL A 35 -16.67 -12.76 -3.12
C VAL A 35 -17.37 -12.47 -1.78
N GLU A 36 -17.89 -13.49 -1.10
CA GLU A 36 -18.67 -13.30 0.13
C GLU A 36 -17.81 -12.79 1.30
N LEU A 37 -16.51 -13.11 1.31
CA LEU A 37 -15.59 -12.74 2.40
C LEU A 37 -14.67 -11.58 2.04
N ARG A 38 -14.69 -11.14 0.78
CA ARG A 38 -13.72 -10.17 0.24
C ARG A 38 -13.69 -8.85 1.01
N SER A 39 -14.85 -8.35 1.45
CA SER A 39 -14.94 -7.08 2.21
C SER A 39 -14.14 -7.12 3.52
N LEU A 40 -14.20 -8.24 4.24
CA LEU A 40 -13.50 -8.45 5.51
C LEU A 40 -11.98 -8.59 5.28
N TRP A 41 -11.59 -9.31 4.23
CA TRP A 41 -10.19 -9.47 3.84
C TRP A 41 -9.55 -8.18 3.32
N PHE A 42 -10.29 -7.34 2.57
CA PHE A 42 -9.81 -6.02 2.17
C PHE A 42 -9.58 -5.09 3.38
N GLY A 43 -10.45 -5.16 4.40
CA GLY A 43 -10.25 -4.44 5.65
C GLY A 43 -8.97 -4.86 6.38
N LEU A 44 -8.74 -6.18 6.51
CA LEU A 44 -7.52 -6.74 7.10
C LEU A 44 -6.27 -6.35 6.31
N ALA A 45 -6.35 -6.36 4.99
CA ALA A 45 -5.26 -5.95 4.11
C ALA A 45 -4.93 -4.46 4.23
N GLY A 46 -5.95 -3.61 4.40
CA GLY A 46 -5.79 -2.20 4.71
C GLY A 46 -4.96 -2.00 5.98
N GLY A 47 -5.31 -2.69 7.06
CA GLY A 47 -4.56 -2.65 8.31
C GLY A 47 -3.12 -3.19 8.17
N ALA A 48 -2.96 -4.34 7.52
CA ALA A 48 -1.64 -4.95 7.29
C ALA A 48 -0.72 -4.04 6.46
N THR A 49 -1.28 -3.32 5.48
CA THR A 49 -0.52 -2.39 4.63
C THR A 49 0.04 -1.22 5.44
N VAL A 50 -0.73 -0.67 6.38
CA VAL A 50 -0.27 0.41 7.27
C VAL A 50 0.88 -0.07 8.15
N ILE A 51 0.77 -1.28 8.71
CA ILE A 51 1.83 -1.88 9.53
C ILE A 51 3.10 -2.10 8.69
N CYS A 52 2.97 -2.61 7.47
CA CYS A 52 4.11 -2.80 6.58
C CYS A 52 4.77 -1.46 6.18
N ALA A 53 3.97 -0.42 5.92
CA ALA A 53 4.47 0.92 5.63
C ALA A 53 5.29 1.49 6.79
N PHE A 54 4.82 1.25 8.01
CA PHE A 54 5.52 1.64 9.23
C PHE A 54 6.84 0.88 9.39
N VAL A 55 6.84 -0.45 9.27
CA VAL A 55 8.06 -1.28 9.39
C VAL A 55 9.09 -0.92 8.32
N ALA A 56 8.66 -0.73 7.07
CA ALA A 56 9.56 -0.36 5.97
C ALA A 56 10.30 0.97 6.22
N HIS A 57 9.63 1.95 6.82
CA HIS A 57 10.26 3.21 7.19
C HIS A 57 11.12 3.11 8.46
N LEU A 58 10.79 2.19 9.37
CA LEU A 58 11.54 1.96 10.60
C LEU A 58 12.94 1.38 10.32
N VAL A 59 13.04 0.50 9.31
CA VAL A 59 14.32 -0.04 8.82
C VAL A 59 15.22 1.03 8.21
N ASP A 60 14.66 2.12 7.67
CA ASP A 60 15.42 3.21 7.03
C ASP A 60 16.11 4.15 8.05
N GLY A 61 15.79 4.02 9.35
CA GLY A 61 16.57 4.53 10.48
C GLY A 61 16.68 6.06 10.64
N ARG A 62 15.94 6.86 9.85
CA ARG A 62 16.05 8.33 9.84
C ARG A 62 14.79 8.99 10.41
N ALA A 63 14.95 9.68 11.54
CA ALA A 63 13.86 10.37 12.25
C ALA A 63 13.36 11.64 11.54
N GLU A 64 14.21 12.33 10.78
CA GLU A 64 13.82 13.55 10.06
C GLU A 64 12.76 13.25 9.00
N GLY A 65 11.60 13.91 9.08
CA GLY A 65 10.49 13.76 8.13
C GLY A 65 9.88 12.35 8.11
N PHE A 66 10.11 11.53 9.14
CA PHE A 66 9.62 10.14 9.25
C PHE A 66 8.10 10.06 9.10
N ILE A 67 7.38 10.86 9.89
CA ILE A 67 5.91 10.86 9.90
C ILE A 67 5.37 11.25 8.51
N PHE A 68 5.91 12.28 7.87
CA PHE A 68 5.43 12.73 6.57
C PHE A 68 5.63 11.66 5.47
N ARG A 69 6.78 10.96 5.46
CA ARG A 69 7.03 9.87 4.51
C ARG A 69 6.17 8.65 4.79
N VAL A 70 6.00 8.27 6.05
CA VAL A 70 5.10 7.17 6.47
C VAL A 70 3.67 7.47 6.07
N SER A 71 3.18 8.69 6.33
CA SER A 71 1.82 9.10 5.96
C SER A 71 1.59 9.05 4.45
N ILE A 72 2.55 9.52 3.64
CA ILE A 72 2.47 9.45 2.18
C ILE A 72 2.48 8.00 1.67
N ALA A 73 3.35 7.15 2.23
CA ALA A 73 3.41 5.73 1.86
C ALA A 73 2.14 4.97 2.24
N ALA A 74 1.61 5.24 3.44
CA ALA A 74 0.35 4.67 3.90
C ALA A 74 -0.84 5.15 3.04
N LEU A 75 -0.90 6.44 2.72
CA LEU A 75 -1.91 7.00 1.81
C LEU A 75 -1.83 6.35 0.43
N GLY A 76 -0.63 6.19 -0.13
CA GLY A 76 -0.42 5.51 -1.40
C GLY A 76 -0.89 4.05 -1.36
N GLY A 77 -0.51 3.29 -0.33
CA GLY A 77 -0.94 1.90 -0.14
C GLY A 77 -2.45 1.76 0.00
N ILE A 78 -3.09 2.58 0.84
CA ILE A 78 -4.54 2.59 1.04
C ILE A 78 -5.27 2.97 -0.26
N THR A 79 -4.74 3.93 -1.02
CA THR A 79 -5.32 4.34 -2.30
C THR A 79 -5.31 3.18 -3.31
N VAL A 80 -4.17 2.48 -3.44
CA VAL A 80 -4.06 1.30 -4.30
C VAL A 80 -5.04 0.22 -3.86
N LEU A 81 -5.13 -0.04 -2.56
CA LEU A 81 -6.06 -1.01 -1.99
C LEU A 81 -7.52 -0.66 -2.29
N GLY A 82 -7.89 0.61 -2.14
CA GLY A 82 -9.22 1.12 -2.48
C GLY A 82 -9.56 0.97 -3.96
N ILE A 83 -8.61 1.24 -4.86
CA ILE A 83 -8.79 1.06 -6.31
C ILE A 83 -9.01 -0.42 -6.64
N VAL A 84 -8.19 -1.33 -6.11
CA VAL A 84 -8.33 -2.77 -6.36
C VAL A 84 -9.65 -3.31 -5.80
N ALA A 85 -10.05 -2.84 -4.61
CA ALA A 85 -11.33 -3.20 -4.02
C ALA A 85 -12.51 -2.73 -4.88
N LEU A 86 -12.46 -1.48 -5.37
CA LEU A 86 -13.49 -0.91 -6.23
C LEU A 86 -13.62 -1.69 -7.55
N ILE A 87 -12.50 -1.97 -8.22
CA ILE A 87 -12.49 -2.75 -9.47
C ILE A 87 -13.07 -4.15 -9.22
N SER A 88 -12.60 -4.84 -8.17
CA SER A 88 -13.07 -6.18 -7.84
C SER A 88 -14.57 -6.22 -7.54
N MET A 89 -15.09 -5.20 -6.85
CA MET A 89 -16.52 -5.04 -6.58
C MET A 89 -17.29 -4.82 -7.89
N LEU A 90 -16.81 -3.94 -8.76
CA LEU A 90 -17.46 -3.62 -10.03
C LEU A 90 -17.51 -4.84 -10.97
N THR A 91 -16.43 -5.60 -11.06
CA THR A 91 -16.38 -6.85 -11.85
C THR A 91 -17.39 -7.87 -11.35
N SER A 92 -17.59 -7.96 -10.03
CA SER A 92 -18.57 -8.90 -9.46
C SER A 92 -20.02 -8.56 -9.86
N VAL A 93 -20.34 -7.27 -10.00
CA VAL A 93 -21.67 -6.81 -10.44
C VAL A 93 -21.91 -7.16 -11.91
N THR A 94 -20.89 -7.02 -12.76
CA THR A 94 -21.01 -7.35 -14.20
C THR A 94 -21.05 -8.85 -14.50
N ALA A 95 -20.65 -9.70 -13.55
CA ALA A 95 -20.62 -11.15 -13.73
C ALA A 95 -21.96 -11.84 -13.39
N VAL A 96 -22.98 -11.10 -12.93
CA VAL A 96 -24.34 -11.63 -12.73
C VAL A 96 -25.05 -11.66 -14.09
N PRO A 97 -25.34 -12.84 -14.68
CA PRO A 97 -26.20 -12.90 -15.86
C PRO A 97 -27.63 -12.57 -15.42
N VAL A 98 -28.22 -11.56 -16.06
CA VAL A 98 -29.66 -11.24 -15.99
C VAL A 98 -30.46 -12.33 -16.69
#